data_AF-A0AA96XCL7-F1
#
_entry.id   AF-A0AA96XCL7-F1
#
_cell.length_a   1.000
_cell.length_b   1.000
_cell.length_c   1.000
_cell.angle_alpha   90.00
_cell.angle_beta   90.00
_cell.angle_gamma   90.00
#
_symmetry.space_group_name_H-M   'P 1'
#
loop_
_entity.id
_entity.type
_entity.pdbx_description
1 polymer ?
#
loop_
_entity_poly.entity_id
_entity_poly.type
_entity_poly.pdbx_seq_one_letter_code
_entity_poly.pdbx_strand_id
1 'polypeptide(L)'
;MPVERGSGAFSLALPLEASQRTSLLVRVTATGDVWVPQKTFTVDPREPLIAPLELGDYGEPVQVSGRILGRDGRPVVQASVSLRGPVGGGGTYQGPLSTTDAEGRFTVETLPSGPGGHLSLVVVPPSGSTAGLTVQSVEVPRTGAVLPDVVCPDRRIIRGTILQTDNTSPALGVRVLADPVGQVPGWPRPPAGSESLGTTDDTGAFRLGLDPGIYRVDFIPTENLPRVSRVITVLPGDDASEQVLATFPLQRGRTVRGMVTEAGAPSPYASVRFYRVANLGGRPSPVLLSQTVSDHLGRYTALLPVR
;
A
#
# COMPACT_ATOMS: atom_id res chain seq x y z
N MET A 1 -8.92 26.70 2.98
CA MET A 1 -8.71 28.12 2.70
C MET A 1 -9.06 28.36 1.25
N PRO A 2 -10.01 29.24 0.92
CA PRO A 2 -10.29 29.58 -0.46
C PRO A 2 -9.11 30.37 -1.04
N VAL A 3 -8.77 30.05 -2.29
CA VAL A 3 -7.78 30.79 -3.10
C VAL A 3 -8.55 31.38 -4.27
N GLU A 4 -8.39 32.68 -4.51
CA GLU A 4 -9.04 33.37 -5.62
C GLU A 4 -8.50 32.85 -6.96
N ARG A 5 -9.41 32.43 -7.83
CA ARG A 5 -9.04 31.91 -9.17
C ARG A 5 -8.56 33.07 -10.04
N GLY A 6 -7.39 32.94 -10.64
CA GLY A 6 -6.79 33.92 -11.56
C GLY A 6 -5.71 34.80 -10.93
N SER A 7 -5.88 35.21 -9.66
CA SER A 7 -4.86 35.99 -8.93
C SER A 7 -4.00 35.12 -8.01
N GLY A 8 -4.51 33.97 -7.56
CA GLY A 8 -3.86 33.15 -6.54
C GLY A 8 -3.89 33.78 -5.14
N ALA A 9 -4.64 34.88 -4.96
CA ALA A 9 -4.73 35.56 -3.68
C ALA A 9 -5.43 34.70 -2.63
N PHE A 10 -4.96 34.77 -1.39
CA PHE A 10 -5.55 34.07 -0.27
C PHE A 10 -5.36 34.86 1.03
N SER A 11 -6.15 34.52 2.04
CA SER A 11 -5.98 35.07 3.39
C SER A 11 -5.99 33.94 4.40
N LEU A 12 -5.00 33.95 5.28
CA LEU A 12 -4.83 32.96 6.34
C LEU A 12 -5.03 33.67 7.68
N ALA A 13 -6.12 33.33 8.39
CA ALA A 13 -6.30 33.74 9.77
C ALA A 13 -5.48 32.80 10.68
N LEU A 14 -4.65 33.38 11.53
CA LEU A 14 -3.79 32.64 12.47
C LEU A 14 -4.24 32.89 13.91
N PRO A 15 -4.25 31.86 14.78
CA PRO A 15 -4.30 32.06 16.23
C PRO A 15 -3.10 32.88 16.71
N LEU A 16 -3.25 33.59 17.83
CA LEU A 16 -2.22 34.48 18.38
C LEU A 16 -0.90 33.74 18.64
N GLU A 17 -0.97 32.50 19.11
CA GLU A 17 0.22 31.67 19.39
C GLU A 17 0.96 31.30 18.09
N ALA A 18 0.24 31.16 16.97
CA ALA A 18 0.82 30.86 15.67
C ALA A 18 1.40 32.13 15.01
N SER A 19 0.78 33.30 15.19
CA SER A 19 1.29 34.57 14.65
C SER A 19 2.57 35.04 15.33
N GLN A 20 2.89 34.54 16.53
CA GLN A 20 4.12 34.85 17.26
C GLN A 20 5.29 33.91 16.93
N ARG A 21 5.07 32.87 16.11
CA ARG A 21 6.13 31.94 15.69
C ARG A 21 7.13 32.64 14.75
N THR A 22 8.37 32.17 14.75
CA THR A 22 9.44 32.62 13.83
C THR A 22 9.35 31.98 12.46
N SER A 23 8.52 30.96 12.29
CA SER A 23 8.31 30.30 11.00
C SER A 23 6.95 29.61 10.96
N LEU A 24 6.34 29.65 9.78
CA LEU A 24 5.14 28.92 9.42
C LEU A 24 5.37 28.24 8.06
N LEU A 25 4.93 26.99 7.93
CA LEU A 25 4.99 26.26 6.67
C LEU A 25 3.68 26.46 5.91
N VAL A 26 3.76 27.09 4.75
CA VAL A 26 2.64 27.21 3.81
C VAL A 26 2.85 26.19 2.71
N ARG A 27 1.95 25.21 2.61
CA ARG A 27 1.98 24.21 1.54
C ARG A 27 0.93 24.53 0.49
N VAL A 28 1.38 24.76 -0.73
CA VAL A 28 0.53 24.92 -1.91
C VAL A 28 0.35 23.56 -2.57
N THR A 29 -0.89 23.21 -2.87
CA THR A 29 -1.27 21.98 -3.57
C THR A 29 -2.43 22.30 -4.51
N ALA A 30 -2.48 21.66 -5.67
CA ALA A 30 -3.68 21.67 -6.49
C ALA A 30 -4.79 20.82 -5.88
N THR A 31 -6.02 21.17 -6.22
CA THR A 31 -7.21 20.34 -5.99
C THR A 31 -7.78 19.93 -7.35
N GLY A 32 -8.02 18.63 -7.54
CA GLY A 32 -8.45 18.06 -8.82
C GLY A 32 -7.29 17.73 -9.77
N ASP A 33 -7.62 17.36 -11.01
CA ASP A 33 -6.67 16.93 -12.04
C ASP A 33 -6.01 18.13 -12.72
N VAL A 34 -5.14 18.82 -11.97
CA VAL A 34 -4.41 19.99 -12.46
C VAL A 34 -2.90 19.74 -12.40
N TRP A 35 -2.21 20.12 -13.46
CA TRP A 35 -0.77 19.96 -13.63
C TRP A 35 0.05 20.99 -12.85
N VAL A 36 -0.10 20.98 -11.52
CA VAL A 36 0.59 21.91 -10.63
C VAL A 36 1.30 21.13 -9.54
N PRO A 37 2.61 21.39 -9.30
CA PRO A 37 3.34 20.71 -8.25
C PRO A 37 2.91 21.18 -6.86
N GLN A 38 3.07 20.28 -5.90
CA GLN A 38 3.03 20.64 -4.49
C GLN A 38 4.35 21.31 -4.08
N LYS A 39 4.29 22.48 -3.45
CA LYS A 39 5.47 23.17 -2.92
C LYS A 39 5.22 23.69 -1.51
N THR A 40 6.22 23.57 -0.65
CA THR A 40 6.16 24.08 0.73
C THR A 40 7.09 25.28 0.85
N PHE A 41 6.55 26.37 1.39
CA PHE A 41 7.26 27.62 1.64
C PHE A 41 7.39 27.82 3.15
N THR A 42 8.53 28.35 3.58
CA THR A 42 8.72 28.83 4.95
C THR A 42 8.50 30.34 4.94
N VAL A 43 7.54 30.82 5.73
CA VAL A 43 7.23 32.25 5.87
C VAL A 43 7.37 32.67 7.33
N ASP A 44 7.77 33.91 7.58
CA ASP A 44 7.67 34.51 8.91
C ASP A 44 6.29 35.20 9.04
N PRO A 45 5.38 34.70 9.88
CA PRO A 45 4.04 35.28 10.00
C PRO A 45 4.04 36.66 10.69
N ARG A 46 5.18 37.12 11.23
CA ARG A 46 5.34 38.42 11.88
C ARG A 46 5.69 39.53 10.90
N GLU A 47 6.12 39.17 9.69
CA GLU A 47 6.49 40.10 8.63
C GLU A 47 5.46 40.02 7.50
N PRO A 48 5.15 41.16 6.83
CA PRO A 48 4.30 41.13 5.66
C PRO A 48 4.98 40.32 4.54
N LEU A 49 4.19 39.56 3.79
CA LEU A 49 4.68 38.87 2.62
C LEU A 49 4.97 39.90 1.51
N ILE A 50 6.24 40.26 1.33
CA ILE A 50 6.68 41.30 0.38
C ILE A 50 6.83 40.80 -1.07
N ALA A 51 6.76 39.49 -1.30
CA ALA A 51 6.82 38.88 -2.62
C ALA A 51 5.87 37.68 -2.71
N PRO A 52 5.26 37.41 -3.88
CA PRO A 52 4.39 36.25 -4.05
C PRO A 52 5.11 34.92 -3.75
N LEU A 53 4.34 33.91 -3.34
CA LEU A 53 4.83 32.55 -3.18
C LEU A 53 4.97 31.88 -4.56
N GLU A 54 6.13 32.05 -5.17
CA GLU A 54 6.39 31.57 -6.53
C GLU A 54 6.59 30.05 -6.59
N LEU A 55 5.74 29.36 -7.37
CA LEU A 55 5.91 27.94 -7.71
C LEU A 55 7.10 27.71 -8.65
N GLY A 56 7.59 28.76 -9.30
CA GLY A 56 8.66 28.70 -10.30
C GLY A 56 8.22 28.05 -11.60
N ASP A 57 9.15 27.94 -12.55
CA ASP A 57 8.90 27.32 -13.85
C ASP A 57 9.02 25.79 -13.76
N TYR A 58 7.89 25.14 -13.54
CA TYR A 58 7.75 23.67 -13.53
C TYR A 58 7.46 23.06 -14.90
N GLY A 59 7.31 23.88 -15.94
CA GLY A 59 7.03 23.45 -17.31
C GLY A 59 5.61 22.95 -17.55
N GLU A 60 5.34 22.59 -18.80
CA GLU A 60 4.08 22.00 -19.25
C GLU A 60 4.11 20.47 -19.11
N PRO A 61 2.94 19.81 -19.07
CA PRO A 61 2.85 18.35 -19.07
C PRO A 61 3.55 17.73 -20.29
N VAL A 62 4.28 16.65 -20.06
CA VAL A 62 5.02 15.89 -21.07
C VAL A 62 4.69 14.42 -20.98
N GLN A 63 4.85 13.72 -22.11
CA GLN A 63 4.65 12.28 -22.19
C GLN A 63 5.96 11.53 -21.93
N VAL A 64 5.85 10.47 -21.14
CA VAL A 64 6.89 9.46 -20.92
C VAL A 64 6.34 8.13 -21.35
N SER A 65 7.11 7.39 -22.16
CA SER A 65 6.74 6.06 -22.61
C SER A 65 7.86 5.06 -22.42
N GLY A 66 7.53 3.78 -22.41
CA GLY A 66 8.52 2.71 -22.26
C GLY A 66 7.86 1.35 -22.22
N ARG A 67 8.65 0.34 -21.82
CA ARG A 67 8.19 -1.05 -21.70
C ARG A 67 8.68 -1.64 -20.38
N ILE A 68 7.80 -2.40 -19.72
CA ILE A 68 8.07 -3.10 -18.47
C ILE A 68 8.19 -4.59 -18.76
N LEU A 69 9.31 -5.18 -18.34
CA LEU A 69 9.61 -6.60 -18.47
C LEU A 69 9.83 -7.22 -17.09
N GLY A 70 9.45 -8.49 -16.94
CA GLY A 70 9.92 -9.32 -15.84
C GLY A 70 11.37 -9.75 -16.07
N ARG A 71 11.99 -10.30 -15.03
CA ARG A 71 13.37 -10.81 -15.12
C ARG A 71 13.52 -11.97 -16.12
N ASP A 72 12.44 -12.70 -16.39
CA ASP A 72 12.37 -13.73 -17.43
C ASP A 72 12.27 -13.18 -18.86
N GLY A 73 12.30 -11.85 -19.03
CA GLY A 73 12.20 -11.14 -20.30
C GLY A 73 10.77 -11.05 -20.84
N ARG A 74 9.77 -11.54 -20.12
CA ARG A 74 8.36 -11.46 -20.54
C ARG A 74 7.76 -10.11 -20.17
N PRO A 75 6.79 -9.60 -20.96
CA PRO A 75 6.06 -8.39 -20.60
C PRO A 75 5.33 -8.50 -19.27
N VAL A 76 5.41 -7.45 -18.45
CA VAL A 76 4.53 -7.32 -17.28
C VAL A 76 3.26 -6.60 -17.71
N VAL A 77 2.19 -7.37 -17.88
CA VAL A 77 0.87 -6.87 -18.30
C VAL A 77 0.09 -6.33 -17.09
N GLN A 78 -0.71 -5.28 -17.29
CA GLN A 78 -1.54 -4.67 -16.24
C GLN A 78 -0.77 -4.16 -15.00
N ALA A 79 0.51 -3.84 -15.15
CA ALA A 79 1.28 -3.15 -14.12
C ALA A 79 0.84 -1.69 -14.04
N SER A 80 0.66 -1.18 -12.82
CA SER A 80 0.45 0.25 -12.60
C SER A 80 1.77 1.00 -12.64
N VAL A 81 1.86 2.05 -13.44
CA VAL A 81 3.05 2.87 -13.64
C VAL A 81 2.73 4.31 -13.29
N SER A 82 3.59 4.95 -12.50
CA SER A 82 3.47 6.37 -12.16
C SER A 82 4.84 7.01 -12.01
N LEU A 83 4.92 8.32 -12.25
CA LEU A 83 6.11 9.11 -11.91
C LEU A 83 5.79 10.04 -10.75
N ARG A 84 6.74 10.15 -9.82
CA ARG A 84 6.65 11.07 -8.70
C ARG A 84 8.02 11.60 -8.32
N GLY A 85 8.08 12.81 -7.78
CA GLY A 85 9.32 13.38 -7.29
C GLY A 85 9.46 14.88 -7.54
N PRO A 86 10.68 15.42 -7.42
CA PRO A 86 10.96 16.82 -7.65
C PRO A 86 10.86 17.17 -9.14
N VAL A 87 10.16 18.25 -9.44
CA VAL A 87 9.99 18.79 -10.79
C VAL A 87 10.63 20.17 -10.90
N GLY A 88 10.58 20.79 -12.09
CA GLY A 88 10.95 22.18 -12.27
C GLY A 88 10.27 23.12 -11.25
N GLY A 89 10.79 24.32 -11.06
CA GLY A 89 10.25 25.28 -10.10
C GLY A 89 10.47 24.94 -8.61
N GLY A 90 11.03 23.77 -8.30
CA GLY A 90 11.40 23.38 -6.94
C GLY A 90 10.25 22.79 -6.10
N GLY A 91 9.17 22.36 -6.75
CA GLY A 91 8.09 21.61 -6.14
C GLY A 91 8.23 20.10 -6.35
N THR A 92 7.29 19.35 -5.79
CA THR A 92 7.14 17.90 -6.00
C THR A 92 5.83 17.60 -6.69
N TYR A 93 5.83 16.68 -7.64
CA TYR A 93 4.64 16.26 -8.36
C TYR A 93 4.43 14.74 -8.23
N GLN A 94 3.17 14.32 -8.24
CA GLN A 94 2.78 12.92 -8.36
C GLN A 94 1.85 12.83 -9.56
N GLY A 95 2.32 12.17 -10.62
CA GLY A 95 1.53 12.01 -11.84
C GLY A 95 0.40 11.00 -11.70
N PRO A 96 -0.50 10.98 -12.69
CA PRO A 96 -1.54 9.97 -12.79
C PRO A 96 -0.95 8.56 -12.90
N LEU A 97 -1.77 7.56 -12.59
CA LEU A 97 -1.45 6.17 -12.85
C LEU A 97 -1.75 5.84 -14.32
N SER A 98 -0.83 5.13 -14.95
CA SER A 98 -1.03 4.45 -16.22
C SER A 98 -0.94 2.93 -16.01
N THR A 99 -1.44 2.15 -16.96
CA THR A 99 -1.42 0.69 -16.89
C THR A 99 -0.72 0.13 -18.12
N THR A 100 0.12 -0.89 -17.95
CA THR A 100 0.78 -1.53 -19.10
C THR A 100 -0.17 -2.37 -19.93
N ASP A 101 0.04 -2.37 -21.24
CA ASP A 101 -0.69 -3.21 -22.20
C ASP A 101 -0.20 -4.67 -22.25
N ALA A 102 -0.70 -5.45 -23.22
CA ALA A 102 -0.35 -6.85 -23.42
C ALA A 102 1.13 -7.06 -23.79
N GLU A 103 1.76 -6.06 -24.39
CA GLU A 103 3.17 -6.04 -24.74
C GLU A 103 4.05 -5.44 -23.64
N GLY A 104 3.45 -5.05 -22.51
CA GLY A 104 4.11 -4.45 -21.35
C GLY A 104 4.45 -2.97 -21.56
N ARG A 105 3.93 -2.33 -22.60
CA ARG A 105 4.20 -0.93 -22.91
C ARG A 105 3.30 -0.03 -22.09
N PHE A 106 3.80 1.15 -21.76
CA PHE A 106 3.04 2.20 -21.10
C PHE A 106 3.32 3.55 -21.73
N THR A 107 2.35 4.45 -21.60
CA THR A 107 2.49 5.89 -21.82
C THR A 107 1.85 6.59 -20.64
N VAL A 108 2.54 7.57 -20.07
CA VAL A 108 2.09 8.33 -18.90
C VAL A 108 2.45 9.79 -19.07
N GLU A 109 1.57 10.68 -18.63
CA GLU A 109 1.82 12.11 -18.60
C GLU A 109 2.36 12.54 -17.23
N THR A 110 3.32 13.46 -17.23
CA THR A 110 3.93 13.98 -16.01
C THR A 110 4.47 15.39 -16.22
N LEU A 111 4.91 16.05 -15.15
CA LEU A 111 5.67 17.29 -15.24
C LEU A 111 7.16 16.98 -15.40
N PRO A 112 7.92 17.80 -16.15
CA PRO A 112 9.34 17.58 -16.38
C PRO A 112 10.16 17.70 -15.08
N SER A 113 11.24 16.93 -15.01
CA SER A 113 12.20 17.06 -13.90
C SER A 113 12.88 18.42 -13.94
N GLY A 114 13.27 18.93 -12.77
CA GLY A 114 14.10 20.14 -12.70
C GLY A 114 15.48 19.91 -13.35
N PRO A 115 16.24 20.97 -13.68
CA PRO A 115 17.60 20.83 -14.23
C PRO A 115 18.49 19.97 -13.33
N GLY A 116 19.05 18.88 -13.87
CA GLY A 116 19.84 17.89 -13.11
C GLY A 116 19.04 17.06 -12.09
N GLY A 117 17.72 17.22 -12.06
CA GLY A 117 16.80 16.49 -11.19
C GLY A 117 16.27 15.22 -11.85
N HIS A 118 15.78 14.31 -11.02
CA HIS A 118 15.20 13.04 -11.47
C HIS A 118 13.86 12.80 -10.78
N LEU A 119 12.94 12.18 -11.52
CA LEU A 119 11.73 11.60 -10.97
C LEU A 119 11.96 10.14 -10.61
N SER A 120 11.11 9.61 -9.73
CA SER A 120 11.01 8.19 -9.45
C SER A 120 9.88 7.61 -10.30
N LEU A 121 10.24 6.77 -11.28
CA LEU A 121 9.32 5.84 -11.92
C LEU A 121 8.99 4.73 -10.91
N VAL A 122 7.71 4.57 -10.58
CA VAL A 122 7.21 3.52 -9.70
C VAL A 122 6.34 2.58 -10.51
N VAL A 123 6.74 1.31 -10.54
CA VAL A 123 6.03 0.24 -11.24
C VAL A 123 5.52 -0.75 -10.20
N VAL A 124 4.22 -0.98 -10.18
CA VAL A 124 3.54 -1.95 -9.33
C VAL A 124 2.96 -3.05 -10.21
N PRO A 125 3.59 -4.24 -10.26
CA PRO A 125 3.02 -5.39 -10.95
C PRO A 125 1.73 -5.89 -10.29
N PRO A 126 0.78 -6.49 -11.04
CA PRO A 126 -0.45 -7.03 -10.47
C PRO A 126 -0.18 -8.17 -9.49
N SER A 127 -1.10 -8.46 -8.56
CA SER A 127 -0.91 -9.43 -7.47
C SER A 127 -0.58 -10.85 -7.94
N GLY A 128 -1.02 -11.26 -9.14
CA GLY A 128 -0.69 -12.57 -9.73
C GLY A 128 0.66 -12.64 -10.47
N SER A 129 1.37 -11.52 -10.63
CA SER A 129 2.67 -11.49 -11.32
C SER A 129 3.80 -11.99 -10.42
N THR A 130 4.80 -12.64 -11.04
CA THR A 130 6.09 -12.94 -10.38
C THR A 130 6.98 -11.71 -10.30
N ALA A 131 6.75 -10.70 -11.15
CA ALA A 131 7.49 -9.45 -11.13
C ALA A 131 7.19 -8.64 -9.86
N GLY A 132 8.23 -8.02 -9.31
CA GLY A 132 8.21 -7.21 -8.10
C GLY A 132 8.12 -5.70 -8.35
N LEU A 133 7.70 -5.00 -7.31
CA LEU A 133 7.67 -3.56 -7.20
C LEU A 133 9.03 -2.96 -7.58
N THR A 134 9.02 -2.05 -8.54
CA THR A 134 10.25 -1.41 -9.05
C THR A 134 10.19 0.08 -8.84
N VAL A 135 11.30 0.66 -8.38
CA VAL A 135 11.50 2.11 -8.31
C VAL A 135 12.78 2.44 -9.06
N GLN A 136 12.67 3.28 -10.09
CA GLN A 136 13.80 3.68 -10.91
C GLN A 136 13.90 5.20 -11.00
N SER A 137 15.11 5.73 -10.86
CA SER A 137 15.40 7.15 -11.10
C SER A 137 15.41 7.42 -12.60
N VAL A 138 14.62 8.40 -13.05
CA VAL A 138 14.48 8.77 -14.47
C VAL A 138 14.54 10.28 -14.64
N GLU A 139 15.31 10.74 -15.60
CA GLU A 139 15.27 12.14 -16.04
C GLU A 139 14.12 12.31 -17.05
N VAL A 140 13.32 13.36 -16.87
CA VAL A 140 12.20 13.67 -17.76
C VAL A 140 12.38 15.09 -18.31
N PRO A 141 12.94 15.22 -19.54
CA PRO A 141 13.10 16.50 -20.19
C PRO A 141 11.76 17.19 -20.49
N ARG A 142 11.80 18.50 -20.75
CA ARG A 142 10.64 19.30 -21.18
C ARG A 142 10.04 18.88 -22.53
N THR A 143 10.73 18.01 -23.26
CA THR A 143 10.25 17.40 -24.51
C THR A 143 9.59 16.04 -24.30
N GLY A 144 9.55 15.53 -23.07
CA GLY A 144 9.19 14.14 -22.77
C GLY A 144 10.36 13.17 -22.97
N ALA A 145 10.09 11.88 -22.75
CA ALA A 145 11.10 10.82 -22.82
C ALA A 145 10.54 9.49 -23.32
N VAL A 146 11.38 8.73 -24.04
CA VAL A 146 11.18 7.29 -24.27
C VAL A 146 12.24 6.58 -23.44
N LEU A 147 11.78 5.84 -22.43
CA LEU A 147 12.66 5.11 -21.51
C LEU A 147 13.15 3.81 -22.15
N PRO A 148 14.37 3.35 -21.80
CA PRO A 148 14.77 1.98 -22.08
C PRO A 148 13.85 0.98 -21.35
N ASP A 149 13.93 -0.29 -21.75
CA ASP A 149 13.18 -1.36 -21.09
C ASP A 149 13.48 -1.38 -19.58
N VAL A 150 12.43 -1.36 -18.78
CA VAL A 150 12.49 -1.42 -17.32
C VAL A 150 12.27 -2.85 -16.90
N VAL A 151 13.27 -3.45 -16.24
CA VAL A 151 13.21 -4.83 -15.79
C VAL A 151 12.84 -4.86 -14.31
N CYS A 152 11.69 -5.45 -14.00
CA CYS A 152 11.28 -5.71 -12.64
C CYS A 152 12.05 -6.90 -12.05
N PRO A 153 12.52 -6.82 -10.79
CA PRO A 153 13.06 -7.98 -10.09
C PRO A 153 11.95 -9.00 -9.87
N ASP A 154 12.30 -10.22 -9.50
CA ASP A 154 11.28 -11.18 -9.05
C ASP A 154 10.83 -10.85 -7.62
N ARG A 155 9.57 -11.12 -7.31
CA ARG A 155 9.07 -11.04 -5.94
C ARG A 155 9.80 -12.04 -5.07
N ARG A 156 10.05 -11.64 -3.83
CA ARG A 156 10.68 -12.53 -2.86
C ARG A 156 9.73 -13.67 -2.50
N ILE A 157 10.22 -14.90 -2.62
CA ILE A 157 9.45 -16.07 -2.21
C ILE A 157 9.54 -16.23 -0.69
N ILE A 158 8.38 -16.19 -0.05
CA ILE A 158 8.19 -16.51 1.35
C ILE A 158 7.70 -17.94 1.46
N ARG A 159 8.45 -18.77 2.17
CA ARG A 159 8.07 -20.15 2.45
C ARG A 159 7.73 -20.30 3.92
N GLY A 160 6.66 -21.03 4.22
CA GLY A 160 6.32 -21.40 5.59
C GLY A 160 5.71 -22.78 5.66
N THR A 161 5.56 -23.27 6.89
CA THR A 161 4.94 -24.57 7.17
C THR A 161 3.96 -24.41 8.32
N ILE A 162 2.74 -24.86 8.10
CA ILE A 162 1.66 -24.83 9.07
C ILE A 162 1.38 -26.25 9.55
N LEU A 163 1.34 -26.42 10.87
CA LEU A 163 1.01 -27.67 11.52
C LEU A 163 -0.39 -27.61 12.11
N GLN A 164 -0.99 -28.77 12.33
CA GLN A 164 -2.23 -28.94 13.07
C GLN A 164 -2.04 -28.60 14.55
N THR A 165 -3.13 -28.65 15.32
CA THR A 165 -3.12 -28.32 16.76
C THR A 165 -2.29 -29.28 17.62
N ASP A 166 -1.86 -30.41 17.08
CA ASP A 166 -0.93 -31.36 17.71
C ASP A 166 0.55 -30.93 17.59
N ASN A 167 0.82 -29.87 16.82
CA ASN A 167 2.17 -29.36 16.55
C ASN A 167 3.11 -30.39 15.87
N THR A 168 2.54 -31.39 15.21
CA THR A 168 3.30 -32.44 14.50
C THR A 168 2.75 -32.73 13.13
N SER A 169 1.42 -32.81 12.98
CA SER A 169 0.79 -33.16 11.71
C SER A 169 0.72 -31.94 10.78
N PRO A 170 0.96 -32.08 9.48
CA PRO A 170 0.76 -30.99 8.53
C PRO A 170 -0.68 -30.50 8.45
N ALA A 171 -0.88 -29.19 8.33
CA ALA A 171 -2.20 -28.61 8.09
C ALA A 171 -2.40 -28.34 6.58
N LEU A 172 -3.11 -29.23 5.90
CA LEU A 172 -3.47 -29.12 4.48
C LEU A 172 -4.63 -28.14 4.26
N GLY A 173 -4.61 -27.38 3.16
CA GLY A 173 -5.76 -26.59 2.71
C GLY A 173 -5.96 -25.27 3.46
N VAL A 174 -5.07 -24.88 4.36
CA VAL A 174 -5.12 -23.60 5.07
C VAL A 174 -4.91 -22.49 4.04
N ARG A 175 -5.89 -21.59 3.90
CA ARG A 175 -5.73 -20.40 3.05
C ARG A 175 -4.81 -19.42 3.75
N VAL A 176 -3.82 -18.91 3.03
CA VAL A 176 -2.84 -17.96 3.52
C VAL A 176 -3.01 -16.64 2.76
N LEU A 177 -3.36 -15.57 3.45
CA LEU A 177 -3.57 -14.24 2.87
C LEU A 177 -2.55 -13.28 3.45
N ALA A 178 -1.75 -12.60 2.61
CA ALA A 178 -0.79 -11.60 3.03
C ALA A 178 -1.22 -10.19 2.62
N ASP A 179 -1.55 -9.37 3.61
CA ASP A 179 -1.97 -7.98 3.44
C ASP A 179 -0.83 -7.01 3.80
N PRO A 180 -0.49 -6.03 2.96
CA PRO A 180 0.58 -5.07 3.27
C PRO A 180 0.15 -4.03 4.31
N VAL A 181 0.82 -4.03 5.46
CA VAL A 181 0.52 -3.17 6.61
C VAL A 181 1.62 -2.14 6.92
N GLY A 182 2.78 -2.25 6.28
CA GLY A 182 3.88 -1.31 6.45
C GLY A 182 4.97 -1.45 5.40
N GLN A 183 5.98 -0.60 5.52
CA GLN A 183 7.14 -0.55 4.62
C GLN A 183 8.42 -0.92 5.37
N VAL A 184 9.44 -1.33 4.63
CA VAL A 184 10.81 -1.48 5.14
C VAL A 184 11.66 -0.29 4.67
N PRO A 185 12.75 0.08 5.37
CA PRO A 185 13.59 1.21 5.00
C PRO A 185 14.09 1.11 3.56
N GLY A 186 14.02 2.23 2.82
CA GLY A 186 14.48 2.30 1.42
C GLY A 186 13.52 1.74 0.37
N TRP A 187 12.39 1.13 0.78
CA TRP A 187 11.42 0.56 -0.14
C TRP A 187 10.05 1.24 -0.01
N PRO A 188 9.31 1.43 -1.12
CA PRO A 188 7.94 1.90 -1.02
C PRO A 188 7.09 0.87 -0.28
N ARG A 189 6.08 1.36 0.43
CA ARG A 189 5.02 0.48 0.93
C ARG A 189 4.34 -0.23 -0.26
N PRO A 190 4.23 -1.57 -0.24
CA PRO A 190 3.40 -2.28 -1.20
C PRO A 190 1.95 -1.76 -1.17
N PRO A 191 1.28 -1.57 -2.32
CA PRO A 191 -0.04 -0.95 -2.35
C PRO A 191 -1.11 -1.73 -1.58
N ALA A 192 -2.08 -1.02 -1.00
CA ALA A 192 -3.26 -1.68 -0.46
C ALA A 192 -4.02 -2.41 -1.59
N GLY A 193 -4.51 -3.63 -1.32
CA GLY A 193 -5.18 -4.47 -2.33
C GLY A 193 -4.24 -5.30 -3.20
N SER A 194 -2.91 -5.21 -3.05
CA SER A 194 -1.95 -6.12 -3.70
C SER A 194 -1.75 -7.42 -2.90
N GLU A 195 -2.85 -7.97 -2.40
CA GLU A 195 -2.86 -9.08 -1.45
C GLU A 195 -2.39 -10.36 -2.16
N SER A 196 -1.54 -11.13 -1.49
CA SER A 196 -1.06 -12.41 -2.03
C SER A 196 -1.82 -13.55 -1.35
N LEU A 197 -2.33 -14.46 -2.18
CA LEU A 197 -3.11 -15.62 -1.72
C LEU A 197 -2.35 -16.91 -2.02
N GLY A 198 -2.29 -17.78 -1.02
CA GLY A 198 -1.76 -19.13 -1.13
C GLY A 198 -2.64 -20.12 -0.40
N THR A 199 -2.34 -21.40 -0.55
CA THR A 199 -2.96 -22.49 0.22
C THR A 199 -1.87 -23.48 0.59
N THR A 200 -1.96 -24.06 1.79
CA THR A 200 -1.00 -25.08 2.21
C THR A 200 -1.22 -26.40 1.48
N ASP A 201 -0.12 -27.07 1.12
CA ASP A 201 -0.11 -28.39 0.51
C ASP A 201 -0.24 -29.54 1.53
N ASP A 202 -0.08 -30.79 1.10
CA ASP A 202 -0.17 -32.00 1.92
C ASP A 202 0.96 -32.13 2.94
N THR A 203 2.06 -31.39 2.73
CA THR A 203 3.14 -31.20 3.70
C THR A 203 2.91 -30.00 4.62
N GLY A 204 1.77 -29.31 4.48
CA GLY A 204 1.43 -28.11 5.25
C GLY A 204 2.25 -26.89 4.82
N ALA A 205 3.00 -26.99 3.73
CA ALA A 205 3.85 -25.91 3.25
C ALA A 205 3.06 -24.93 2.37
N PHE A 206 3.43 -23.66 2.43
CA PHE A 206 2.93 -22.63 1.51
C PHE A 206 4.08 -21.80 0.95
N ARG A 207 3.82 -21.19 -0.21
CA ARG A 207 4.73 -20.27 -0.90
C ARG A 207 3.95 -19.03 -1.32
N LEU A 208 4.48 -17.85 -1.05
CA LEU A 208 3.93 -16.56 -1.48
C LEU A 208 5.03 -15.70 -2.11
N GLY A 209 4.78 -15.12 -3.28
CA GLY A 209 5.64 -14.07 -3.84
C GLY A 209 5.21 -12.71 -3.28
N LEU A 210 6.08 -12.06 -2.50
CA LEU A 210 5.82 -10.76 -1.87
C LEU A 210 6.92 -9.74 -2.20
N ASP A 211 6.52 -8.48 -2.35
CA ASP A 211 7.46 -7.36 -2.41
C ASP A 211 8.03 -7.05 -1.02
N PRO A 212 9.23 -6.45 -0.91
CA PRO A 212 9.77 -5.99 0.38
C PRO A 212 8.79 -5.08 1.12
N GLY A 213 8.52 -5.39 2.40
CA GLY A 213 7.49 -4.71 3.17
C GLY A 213 7.13 -5.43 4.46
N ILE A 214 6.17 -4.86 5.20
CA ILE A 214 5.63 -5.48 6.42
C ILE A 214 4.22 -5.95 6.11
N TYR A 215 3.94 -7.22 6.38
CA TYR A 215 2.67 -7.86 6.04
C TYR A 215 1.99 -8.42 7.29
N ARG A 216 0.66 -8.29 7.33
CA ARG A 216 -0.18 -9.16 8.15
C ARG A 216 -0.49 -10.39 7.31
N VAL A 217 -0.13 -11.55 7.81
CA VAL A 217 -0.46 -12.85 7.20
C VAL A 217 -1.54 -13.51 8.01
N ASP A 218 -2.70 -13.72 7.38
CA ASP A 218 -3.84 -14.43 7.94
C ASP A 218 -3.83 -15.88 7.47
N PHE A 219 -3.90 -16.80 8.43
CA PHE A 219 -4.08 -18.23 8.23
C PHE A 219 -5.54 -18.57 8.50
N ILE A 220 -6.26 -19.04 7.48
CA ILE A 220 -7.69 -19.35 7.53
C ILE A 220 -7.83 -20.86 7.32
N PRO A 221 -8.02 -21.64 8.41
CA PRO A 221 -8.18 -23.08 8.32
C PRO A 221 -9.47 -23.49 7.59
N THR A 222 -9.48 -24.69 7.01
CA THR A 222 -10.67 -25.34 6.44
C THR A 222 -11.52 -26.04 7.49
N GLU A 223 -10.91 -26.45 8.60
CA GLU A 223 -11.58 -27.07 9.74
C GLU A 223 -12.18 -26.03 10.69
N ASN A 224 -12.91 -26.49 11.71
CA ASN A 224 -13.46 -25.64 12.78
C ASN A 224 -12.36 -25.17 13.74
N LEU A 225 -11.43 -24.37 13.22
CA LEU A 225 -10.33 -23.74 13.92
C LEU A 225 -10.39 -22.22 13.67
N PRO A 226 -9.98 -21.40 14.66
CA PRO A 226 -10.01 -19.95 14.51
C PRO A 226 -9.02 -19.48 13.45
N ARG A 227 -9.33 -18.35 12.81
CA ARG A 227 -8.33 -17.60 12.02
C ARG A 227 -7.21 -17.12 12.95
N VAL A 228 -5.98 -17.21 12.48
CA VAL A 228 -4.82 -16.67 13.18
C VAL A 228 -4.06 -15.71 12.27
N SER A 229 -3.61 -14.58 12.82
CA SER A 229 -2.85 -13.57 12.09
C SER A 229 -1.45 -13.41 12.69
N ARG A 230 -0.43 -13.25 11.84
CA ARG A 230 0.94 -12.88 12.23
C ARG A 230 1.41 -11.67 11.44
N VAL A 231 2.32 -10.90 12.03
CA VAL A 231 3.05 -9.86 11.28
C VAL A 231 4.39 -10.43 10.89
N ILE A 232 4.74 -10.31 9.60
CA ILE A 232 6.06 -10.67 9.08
C ILE A 232 6.69 -9.47 8.40
N THR A 233 8.01 -9.43 8.41
CA THR A 233 8.79 -8.47 7.63
C THR A 233 9.43 -9.22 6.47
N VAL A 234 9.13 -8.81 5.25
CA VAL A 234 9.80 -9.26 4.03
C VAL A 234 10.92 -8.27 3.76
N LEU A 235 12.15 -8.73 3.90
CA LEU A 235 13.32 -7.90 3.64
C LEU A 235 13.62 -7.89 2.15
N PRO A 236 14.30 -6.85 1.63
CA PRO A 236 14.98 -6.98 0.35
C PRO A 236 16.01 -8.12 0.43
N GLY A 237 16.25 -8.79 -0.68
CA GLY A 237 17.23 -9.86 -0.77
C GLY A 237 17.41 -10.25 -2.22
N ASP A 238 18.42 -11.07 -2.49
CA ASP A 238 18.65 -11.59 -3.82
C ASP A 238 17.49 -12.50 -4.25
N ASP A 239 17.05 -12.38 -5.49
CA ASP A 239 15.91 -13.09 -6.09
C ASP A 239 16.01 -14.63 -5.95
N ALA A 240 17.22 -15.17 -5.75
CA ALA A 240 17.46 -16.60 -5.55
C ALA A 240 17.20 -17.09 -4.10
N SER A 241 17.02 -16.18 -3.13
CA SER A 241 16.93 -16.53 -1.71
C SER A 241 15.49 -16.49 -1.18
N GLU A 242 14.96 -17.68 -0.87
CA GLU A 242 13.68 -17.78 -0.16
C GLU A 242 13.82 -17.27 1.27
N GLN A 243 12.82 -16.54 1.73
CA GLN A 243 12.70 -16.23 3.15
C GLN A 243 11.84 -17.28 3.83
N VAL A 244 12.47 -18.11 4.66
CA VAL A 244 11.77 -19.17 5.41
C VAL A 244 11.22 -18.59 6.71
N LEU A 245 9.92 -18.73 6.92
CA LEU A 245 9.26 -18.40 8.17
C LEU A 245 9.36 -19.57 9.15
N ALA A 246 9.39 -19.25 10.44
CA ALA A 246 9.28 -20.25 11.48
C ALA A 246 7.97 -21.04 11.34
N THR A 247 8.07 -22.36 11.47
CA THR A 247 6.93 -23.27 11.51
C THR A 247 5.89 -22.80 12.53
N PHE A 248 4.63 -22.90 12.16
CA PHE A 248 3.53 -22.38 12.96
C PHE A 248 2.43 -23.43 13.15
N PRO A 249 2.17 -23.90 14.38
CA PRO A 249 1.01 -24.73 14.65
C PRO A 249 -0.27 -23.88 14.73
N LEU A 250 -1.35 -24.39 14.13
CA LEU A 250 -2.68 -23.88 14.37
C LEU A 250 -3.04 -24.01 15.86
N GLN A 251 -3.87 -23.10 16.33
CA GLN A 251 -4.25 -23.04 17.73
C GLN A 251 -5.72 -23.38 17.90
N ARG A 252 -6.04 -24.14 18.95
CA ARG A 252 -7.44 -24.32 19.36
C ARG A 252 -8.01 -22.99 19.81
N GLY A 253 -9.24 -22.71 19.42
CA GLY A 253 -9.96 -21.51 19.84
C GLY A 253 -10.79 -21.74 21.11
N ARG A 254 -11.44 -20.66 21.56
CA ARG A 254 -12.53 -20.69 22.52
C ARG A 254 -13.83 -20.31 21.82
N THR A 255 -14.89 -21.02 22.16
CA THR A 255 -16.22 -20.75 21.63
C THR A 255 -16.86 -19.60 22.41
N VAL A 256 -17.30 -18.57 21.70
CA VAL A 256 -18.14 -17.49 22.21
C VAL A 256 -19.56 -17.68 21.68
N ARG A 257 -20.54 -17.54 22.56
CA ARG A 257 -21.96 -17.62 22.22
C ARG A 257 -22.66 -16.35 22.67
N GLY A 258 -23.67 -15.94 21.91
CA GLY A 258 -24.47 -14.79 22.27
C GLY A 258 -25.78 -14.75 21.50
N MET A 259 -26.52 -13.66 21.71
CA MET A 259 -27.78 -13.38 21.02
C MET A 259 -27.76 -11.95 20.50
N VAL A 260 -28.25 -11.76 19.28
CA VAL A 260 -28.49 -10.45 18.67
C VAL A 260 -29.97 -10.15 18.81
N THR A 261 -30.28 -8.98 19.35
CA THR A 261 -31.66 -8.51 19.53
C THR A 261 -31.82 -7.08 19.02
N GLU A 262 -32.97 -6.77 18.47
CA GLU A 262 -33.38 -5.43 18.07
C GLU A 262 -34.69 -5.09 18.81
N ALA A 263 -34.70 -3.99 19.58
CA ALA A 263 -35.83 -3.59 20.42
C ALA A 263 -36.39 -4.71 21.34
N GLY A 264 -35.53 -5.63 21.80
CA GLY A 264 -35.90 -6.76 22.66
C GLY A 264 -36.42 -8.00 21.92
N ALA A 265 -36.59 -7.94 20.60
CA ALA A 265 -36.90 -9.09 19.76
C ALA A 265 -35.62 -9.72 19.17
N PRO A 266 -35.55 -11.04 18.95
CA PRO A 266 -34.42 -11.67 18.27
C PRO A 266 -34.20 -11.11 16.87
N SER A 267 -32.93 -10.85 16.52
CA SER A 267 -32.53 -10.40 15.19
C SER A 267 -31.88 -11.56 14.43
N PRO A 268 -32.64 -12.25 13.55
CA PRO A 268 -32.13 -13.38 12.80
C PRO A 268 -31.26 -12.93 11.62
N TYR A 269 -30.32 -13.79 11.23
CA TYR A 269 -29.44 -13.59 10.07
C TYR A 269 -28.57 -12.33 10.11
N ALA A 270 -28.34 -11.79 11.31
CA ALA A 270 -27.44 -10.68 11.53
C ALA A 270 -25.98 -11.13 11.41
N SER A 271 -25.17 -10.39 10.64
CA SER A 271 -23.73 -10.65 10.53
C SER A 271 -23.00 -10.13 11.76
N VAL A 272 -22.35 -11.02 12.50
CA VAL A 272 -21.53 -10.71 13.67
C VAL A 272 -20.06 -10.90 13.32
N ARG A 273 -19.24 -9.86 13.48
CA ARG A 273 -17.79 -9.87 13.19
C ARG A 273 -17.00 -9.54 14.45
N PHE A 274 -16.04 -10.39 14.76
CA PHE A 274 -15.16 -10.25 15.93
C PHE A 274 -13.81 -9.71 15.48
N TYR A 275 -13.36 -8.62 16.11
CA TYR A 275 -12.09 -7.99 15.81
C TYR A 275 -11.22 -7.90 17.07
N ARG A 276 -9.90 -8.01 16.89
CA ARG A 276 -8.91 -7.53 17.86
C ARG A 276 -8.32 -6.23 17.35
N VAL A 277 -8.16 -5.24 18.22
CA VAL A 277 -7.36 -4.07 17.90
C VAL A 277 -5.89 -4.42 18.09
N ALA A 278 -5.10 -4.33 17.03
CA ALA A 278 -3.66 -4.53 17.06
C ALA A 278 -2.95 -3.28 16.53
N ASN A 279 -1.74 -3.02 17.02
CA ASN A 279 -0.91 -1.94 16.47
C ASN A 279 -0.15 -2.46 15.25
N LEU A 280 -0.55 -2.04 14.04
CA LEU A 280 0.04 -2.43 12.77
C LEU A 280 0.59 -1.18 12.09
N GLY A 281 1.89 -1.17 11.79
CA GLY A 281 2.54 -0.01 11.16
C GLY A 281 2.45 1.28 12.00
N GLY A 282 2.43 1.16 13.33
CA GLY A 282 2.32 2.30 14.25
C GLY A 282 0.90 2.86 14.42
N ARG A 283 -0.12 2.19 13.87
CA ARG A 283 -1.52 2.61 13.97
C ARG A 283 -2.42 1.51 14.56
N PRO A 284 -3.39 1.85 15.43
CA PRO A 284 -4.40 0.91 15.87
C PRO A 284 -5.24 0.47 14.66
N SER A 285 -5.29 -0.83 14.42
CA SER A 285 -5.97 -1.43 13.26
C SER A 285 -6.85 -2.61 13.71
N PRO A 286 -8.10 -2.71 13.22
CA PRO A 286 -8.95 -3.86 13.49
C PRO A 286 -8.49 -5.07 12.68
N VAL A 287 -8.25 -6.20 13.36
CA VAL A 287 -7.91 -7.49 12.77
C VAL A 287 -9.09 -8.43 12.96
N LEU A 288 -9.68 -8.89 11.86
CA LEU A 288 -10.80 -9.84 11.89
C LEU A 288 -10.31 -11.17 12.46
N LEU A 289 -10.99 -11.66 13.50
CA LEU A 289 -10.72 -12.95 14.13
C LEU A 289 -11.71 -14.03 13.70
N SER A 290 -12.99 -13.65 13.59
CA SER A 290 -14.07 -14.57 13.21
C SER A 290 -15.25 -13.78 12.68
N GLN A 291 -16.04 -14.42 11.82
CA GLN A 291 -17.33 -13.93 11.36
C GLN A 291 -18.35 -15.05 11.48
N THR A 292 -19.56 -14.72 11.92
CA THR A 292 -20.69 -15.64 11.99
C THR A 292 -21.98 -14.89 11.64
N VAL A 293 -23.04 -15.65 11.42
CA VAL A 293 -24.40 -15.14 11.23
C VAL A 293 -25.29 -15.67 12.38
N SER A 294 -26.23 -14.87 12.87
CA SER A 294 -27.21 -15.34 13.86
C SER A 294 -28.26 -16.26 13.22
N ASP A 295 -28.75 -17.24 13.97
CA ASP A 295 -29.81 -18.15 13.54
C ASP A 295 -31.20 -17.48 13.60
N HIS A 296 -32.26 -18.24 13.28
CA HIS A 296 -33.65 -17.78 13.32
C HIS A 296 -34.13 -17.31 14.71
N LEU A 297 -33.41 -17.66 15.79
CA LEU A 297 -33.66 -17.22 17.17
C LEU A 297 -32.70 -16.11 17.60
N GLY A 298 -31.97 -15.50 16.65
CA GLY A 298 -30.98 -14.46 16.92
C GLY A 298 -29.72 -14.97 17.63
N ARG A 299 -29.53 -16.28 17.82
CA ARG A 299 -28.36 -16.83 18.52
C ARG A 299 -27.19 -16.96 17.58
N TYR A 300 -25.99 -16.71 18.06
CA TYR A 300 -24.76 -16.93 17.30
C TYR A 300 -23.75 -17.72 18.10
N THR A 301 -22.87 -18.42 17.39
CA THR A 301 -21.69 -19.09 17.95
C THR A 301 -20.48 -18.74 17.09
N ALA A 302 -19.39 -18.31 17.71
CA ALA A 302 -18.13 -17.98 17.03
C ALA A 302 -16.95 -18.66 17.72
N LEU A 303 -15.94 -19.07 16.96
CA LEU A 303 -14.70 -19.63 17.48
C LEU A 303 -13.60 -18.58 17.40
N LEU A 304 -13.08 -18.15 18.55
CA LEU A 304 -12.07 -17.10 18.65
C LEU A 304 -10.71 -17.67 19.06
N PRO A 305 -9.59 -17.13 18.55
CA PRO A 305 -8.27 -17.50 19.02
C PRO A 305 -8.09 -17.07 20.49
N VAL A 306 -7.29 -17.83 21.24
CA VAL A 306 -7.08 -17.59 22.68
C VAL A 306 -5.93 -16.61 22.94
N ARG A 307 -5.16 -16.26 21.89
CA ARG A 307 -4.02 -15.34 21.95
C ARG A 307 -3.92 -14.46 20.70
#